data_AF-A0A955R932-F1
#
_entry.id   AF-A0A955R932-F1
#
_cell.length_a   1.000
_cell.length_b   1.000
_cell.length_c   1.000
_cell.angle_alpha   90.00
_cell.angle_beta   90.00
_cell.angle_gamma   90.00
#
_symmetry.space_group_name_H-M   'P 1'
#
loop_
_entity.id
_entity.type
_entity.pdbx_description
1 polymer ?
#
loop_
_entity_poly.entity_id
_entity_poly.type
_entity_poly.pdbx_seq_one_letter_code
_entity_poly.pdbx_strand_id
1 'polypeptide(L)'
;MTLSRGGYAAALKEGALDTRGLSAVERHLLGHFTLEPVPPEVVGRWRNHPPITDALQRLHLRVARYRKDSWEGLVVGFPGSAAELSTDHVSTPLLRKLLYPIIDLARRLQEHSGARLPCIYLIGSRFPDVFLRKFALLDQVTPHLVVLTQDLIQKAHTQPPAAPVRVDNEYRAQAALCAELASPSGLVLASPEGATTRLRYLSHEVPCWEGTKEPERLDILAVDGDDKSLTAFELKGPSAGRVDVENLFLQGIEHLNWLEANKMAVKLVMDGPRGTRINTRKRARLVLGLFQDHVSPLFEELRREAERKQTHLRIHFASMAVGADGRLSVRLL
;
A
#
# COMPACT_ATOMS: atom_id res chain seq x y z
N MET A 1 23.12 -11.83 8.72
CA MET A 1 23.79 -12.86 7.91
C MET A 1 23.91 -12.32 6.49
N THR A 2 25.03 -12.54 5.80
CA THR A 2 25.15 -12.11 4.40
C THR A 2 24.88 -13.32 3.53
N LEU A 3 23.77 -13.31 2.77
CA LEU A 3 23.44 -14.40 1.86
C LEU A 3 24.34 -14.35 0.63
N SER A 4 24.62 -15.50 0.03
CA SER A 4 25.21 -15.54 -1.31
C SER A 4 24.19 -15.12 -2.37
N ARG A 5 24.65 -14.76 -3.56
CA ARG A 5 23.74 -14.43 -4.68
C ARG A 5 22.85 -15.63 -4.99
N GLY A 6 21.53 -15.44 -5.01
CA GLY A 6 20.55 -16.53 -5.15
C GLY A 6 20.43 -17.47 -3.93
N GLY A 7 21.11 -17.16 -2.82
CA GLY A 7 21.22 -18.01 -1.64
C GLY A 7 19.97 -18.12 -0.78
N TYR A 8 18.90 -17.36 -1.08
CA TYR A 8 17.68 -17.33 -0.28
C TYR A 8 17.03 -18.70 -0.14
N ALA A 9 16.96 -19.51 -1.21
CA ALA A 9 16.32 -20.82 -1.15
C ALA A 9 17.05 -21.80 -0.21
N ALA A 10 18.38 -21.71 -0.13
CA ALA A 10 19.19 -22.51 0.78
C ALA A 10 18.99 -22.05 2.23
N ALA A 11 19.07 -20.74 2.48
CA ALA A 11 18.84 -20.17 3.81
C ALA A 11 17.42 -20.42 4.33
N LEU A 12 16.41 -20.39 3.44
CA LEU A 12 15.03 -20.78 3.76
C LEU A 12 14.97 -22.25 4.20
N LYS A 13 15.70 -23.13 3.52
CA LYS A 13 15.78 -24.55 3.87
C LYS A 13 16.43 -24.80 5.22
N GLU A 14 17.41 -23.98 5.59
CA GLU A 14 18.15 -24.04 6.84
C GLU A 14 17.45 -23.33 8.00
N GLY A 15 16.36 -22.57 7.74
CA GLY A 15 15.69 -21.76 8.75
C GLY A 15 16.53 -20.58 9.23
N ALA A 16 17.48 -20.11 8.41
CA ALA A 16 18.47 -19.10 8.79
C ALA A 16 18.05 -17.65 8.49
N LEU A 17 16.87 -17.45 7.91
CA LEU A 17 16.35 -16.14 7.50
C LEU A 17 15.75 -15.36 8.68
N ASP A 18 15.89 -14.04 8.66
CA ASP A 18 15.30 -13.16 9.68
C ASP A 18 13.77 -13.18 9.65
N THR A 19 13.13 -13.55 10.75
CA THR A 19 11.67 -13.65 10.84
C THR A 19 11.01 -12.40 11.42
N ARG A 20 11.77 -11.39 11.89
CA ARG A 20 11.22 -10.24 12.63
C ARG A 20 10.16 -9.46 11.84
N GLY A 21 10.42 -9.17 10.56
CA GLY A 21 9.48 -8.45 9.71
C GLY A 21 8.21 -9.26 9.42
N LEU A 22 8.37 -10.55 9.12
CA LEU A 22 7.27 -11.49 8.96
C LEU A 22 6.39 -11.55 10.23
N SER A 23 7.01 -11.73 11.40
CA SER A 23 6.29 -11.80 12.68
C SER A 23 5.60 -10.48 13.05
N ALA A 24 6.16 -9.33 12.66
CA ALA A 24 5.49 -8.04 12.85
C ALA A 24 4.20 -7.95 12.03
N VAL A 25 4.23 -8.41 10.77
CA VAL A 25 3.04 -8.45 9.90
C VAL A 25 2.02 -9.47 10.40
N GLU A 26 2.46 -10.67 10.78
CA GLU A 26 1.59 -11.71 11.32
C GLU A 26 0.87 -11.22 12.60
N ARG A 27 1.58 -10.53 13.50
CA ARG A 27 0.99 -9.95 14.71
C ARG A 27 -0.08 -8.91 14.41
N HIS A 28 0.13 -8.06 13.40
CA HIS A 28 -0.88 -7.11 12.95
C HIS A 28 -2.13 -7.83 12.42
N LEU A 29 -1.95 -8.88 11.61
CA LEU A 29 -3.06 -9.71 11.14
C LEU A 29 -3.83 -10.36 12.29
N LEU A 30 -3.15 -10.89 13.31
CA LEU A 30 -3.80 -11.47 14.50
C LEU A 30 -4.67 -10.48 15.28
N GLY A 31 -4.45 -9.17 15.13
CA GLY A 31 -5.34 -8.13 15.67
C GLY A 31 -6.71 -8.07 14.99
N HIS A 32 -6.85 -8.70 13.82
CA HIS A 32 -8.06 -8.65 12.99
C HIS A 32 -8.62 -10.04 12.63
N PHE A 33 -7.77 -11.05 12.53
CA PHE A 33 -8.07 -12.38 12.01
C PHE A 33 -7.71 -13.47 13.01
N THR A 34 -8.38 -14.62 12.89
CA THR A 34 -7.83 -15.88 13.40
C THR A 34 -6.89 -16.43 12.33
N LEU A 35 -5.65 -16.76 12.69
CA LEU A 35 -4.69 -17.39 11.77
C LEU A 35 -4.55 -18.88 12.11
N GLU A 36 -5.05 -19.73 11.23
CA GLU A 36 -5.05 -21.18 11.41
C GLU A 36 -3.90 -21.81 10.60
N PRO A 37 -3.34 -22.95 11.04
CA PRO A 37 -2.45 -23.73 10.20
C PRO A 37 -3.19 -24.24 8.96
N VAL A 38 -2.50 -24.32 7.83
CA VAL A 38 -3.03 -24.99 6.64
C VAL A 38 -3.20 -26.49 6.95
N PRO A 39 -4.37 -27.11 6.65
CA PRO A 39 -4.60 -28.53 6.92
C PRO A 39 -3.54 -29.40 6.23
N PRO A 40 -2.90 -30.36 6.94
CA PRO A 40 -1.84 -31.21 6.38
C PRO A 40 -2.27 -31.99 5.13
N GLU A 41 -3.52 -32.42 5.08
CA GLU A 41 -4.12 -33.13 3.94
C GLU A 41 -4.19 -32.28 2.67
N VAL A 42 -4.31 -30.95 2.81
CA VAL A 42 -4.37 -30.00 1.70
C VAL A 42 -2.97 -29.72 1.13
N VAL A 43 -1.95 -29.71 2.02
CA VAL A 43 -0.52 -29.58 1.68
C VAL A 43 0.02 -30.85 1.03
N GLY A 44 -0.42 -32.01 1.53
CA GLY A 44 -0.06 -33.32 1.02
C GLY A 44 -0.68 -33.64 -0.34
N ARG A 45 -0.79 -34.94 -0.65
CA ARG A 45 -1.48 -35.39 -1.87
C ARG A 45 -2.97 -35.06 -1.73
N TRP A 46 -3.50 -34.25 -2.65
CA TRP A 46 -4.90 -33.83 -2.66
C TRP A 46 -5.62 -34.40 -3.88
N ARG A 47 -6.46 -35.41 -3.69
CA ARG A 47 -7.12 -36.14 -4.79
C ARG A 47 -6.07 -36.62 -5.80
N ASN A 48 -6.13 -36.13 -7.04
CA ASN A 48 -5.20 -36.47 -8.13
C ASN A 48 -4.01 -35.51 -8.25
N HIS A 49 -3.90 -34.51 -7.37
CA HIS A 49 -2.79 -33.57 -7.37
C HIS A 49 -1.63 -34.05 -6.49
N PRO A 50 -0.37 -33.86 -6.93
CA PRO A 50 0.80 -34.17 -6.10
C PRO A 50 0.86 -33.25 -4.87
N PRO A 51 1.68 -33.58 -3.85
CA PRO A 51 1.98 -32.65 -2.76
C PRO A 51 2.43 -31.28 -3.28
N ILE A 52 2.10 -30.21 -2.55
CA ILE A 52 2.62 -28.88 -2.91
C ILE A 52 4.15 -28.88 -2.84
N THR A 53 4.79 -28.01 -3.62
CA THR A 53 6.25 -28.04 -3.77
C THR A 53 6.98 -27.78 -2.45
N ASP A 54 8.13 -28.43 -2.24
CA ASP A 54 9.00 -28.21 -1.06
C ASP A 54 9.34 -26.73 -0.87
N ALA A 55 9.53 -25.98 -1.97
CA ALA A 55 9.76 -24.54 -1.94
C ALA A 55 8.60 -23.76 -1.28
N LEU A 56 7.34 -24.12 -1.55
CA LEU A 56 6.18 -23.49 -0.92
C LEU A 56 5.99 -23.98 0.53
N GLN A 57 6.19 -25.28 0.80
CA GLN A 57 6.04 -25.84 2.16
C GLN A 57 6.97 -25.20 3.18
N ARG A 58 8.14 -24.73 2.74
CA ARG A 58 9.11 -24.04 3.60
C ARG A 58 8.73 -22.60 3.93
N LEU A 59 7.79 -22.00 3.19
CA LEU A 59 7.29 -20.67 3.52
C LEU A 59 6.35 -20.75 4.71
N HIS A 60 6.11 -19.60 5.34
CA HIS A 60 5.14 -19.51 6.41
C HIS A 60 3.73 -19.55 5.82
N LEU A 61 2.98 -20.63 6.06
CA LEU A 61 1.63 -20.80 5.52
C LEU A 61 0.59 -20.78 6.63
N ARG A 62 -0.45 -19.96 6.45
CA ARG A 62 -1.64 -19.89 7.34
C ARG A 62 -2.91 -19.70 6.53
N VAL A 63 -4.04 -19.95 7.17
CA VAL A 63 -5.36 -19.55 6.68
C VAL A 63 -5.84 -18.39 7.56
N ALA A 64 -6.08 -17.24 6.95
CA ALA A 64 -6.69 -16.10 7.63
C ALA A 64 -8.22 -16.27 7.60
N ARG A 65 -8.82 -16.29 8.80
CA ARG A 65 -10.27 -16.35 9.02
C ARG A 65 -10.76 -15.06 9.64
N TYR A 66 -11.91 -14.60 9.19
CA TYR A 66 -12.56 -13.40 9.69
C TYR A 66 -14.03 -13.71 9.98
N ARG A 67 -14.66 -12.92 10.86
CA ARG A 67 -16.11 -13.09 11.14
C ARG A 67 -16.99 -12.96 9.90
N LYS A 68 -16.47 -12.45 8.78
CA LYS A 68 -17.16 -12.27 7.50
C LYS A 68 -16.26 -12.71 6.35
N ASP A 69 -16.81 -13.51 5.44
CA ASP A 69 -16.05 -14.31 4.46
C ASP A 69 -15.23 -13.50 3.43
N SER A 70 -15.47 -12.19 3.29
CA SER A 70 -14.87 -11.38 2.23
C SER A 70 -13.37 -11.10 2.40
N TRP A 71 -12.84 -11.31 3.61
CA TRP A 71 -11.43 -11.08 3.96
C TRP A 71 -10.72 -12.39 4.32
N GLU A 72 -11.31 -13.54 4.03
CA GLU A 72 -10.67 -14.82 4.34
C GLU A 72 -9.74 -15.25 3.20
N GLY A 73 -8.67 -15.97 3.53
CA GLY A 73 -7.70 -16.30 2.51
C GLY A 73 -6.49 -17.10 2.96
N LEU A 74 -5.68 -17.46 1.97
CA LEU A 74 -4.37 -18.06 2.19
C LEU A 74 -3.36 -16.96 2.53
N VAL A 75 -2.60 -17.14 3.60
CA VAL A 75 -1.45 -16.31 3.95
C VAL A 75 -0.18 -17.04 3.57
N VAL A 76 0.67 -16.37 2.80
CA VAL A 76 2.00 -16.83 2.37
C VAL A 76 3.03 -15.82 2.85
N GLY A 77 3.78 -16.23 3.88
CA GLY A 77 4.80 -15.42 4.51
C GLY A 77 6.21 -15.76 4.04
N PHE A 78 6.93 -14.71 3.68
CA PHE A 78 8.31 -14.75 3.23
C PHE A 78 9.22 -14.31 4.37
N PRO A 79 9.90 -15.24 5.06
CA PRO A 79 10.92 -14.86 6.05
C PRO A 79 12.10 -14.19 5.35
N GLY A 80 12.79 -13.31 6.05
CA GLY A 80 13.91 -12.53 5.55
C GLY A 80 13.71 -11.04 5.81
N SER A 81 14.81 -10.36 6.13
CA SER A 81 14.91 -8.90 6.13
C SER A 81 14.76 -8.33 4.71
N ALA A 82 14.58 -7.02 4.58
CA ALA A 82 14.51 -6.37 3.26
C ALA A 82 15.76 -6.64 2.39
N ALA A 83 16.94 -6.71 3.02
CA ALA A 83 18.18 -7.06 2.33
C ALA A 83 18.15 -8.52 1.84
N GLU A 84 17.73 -9.47 2.67
CA GLU A 84 17.65 -10.90 2.32
C GLU A 84 16.57 -11.20 1.26
N LEU A 85 15.51 -10.38 1.21
CA LEU A 85 14.46 -10.43 0.18
C LEU A 85 14.81 -9.61 -1.07
N SER A 86 16.03 -9.09 -1.21
CA SER A 86 16.45 -8.33 -2.38
C SER A 86 16.61 -9.20 -3.64
N THR A 87 16.71 -8.52 -4.79
CA THR A 87 16.95 -9.18 -6.09
C THR A 87 18.32 -9.85 -6.20
N ASP A 88 19.25 -9.57 -5.29
CA ASP A 88 20.54 -10.26 -5.20
C ASP A 88 20.39 -11.69 -4.67
N HIS A 89 19.44 -11.95 -3.78
CA HIS A 89 19.32 -13.24 -3.09
C HIS A 89 18.12 -14.07 -3.52
N VAL A 90 17.04 -13.43 -3.99
CA VAL A 90 15.84 -14.11 -4.47
C VAL A 90 15.77 -14.03 -5.99
N SER A 91 15.81 -15.20 -6.63
CA SER A 91 15.86 -15.30 -8.09
C SER A 91 14.46 -15.39 -8.71
N THR A 92 14.30 -14.87 -9.93
CA THR A 92 13.05 -15.03 -10.70
C THR A 92 12.64 -16.50 -10.88
N PRO A 93 13.56 -17.46 -11.13
CA PRO A 93 13.21 -18.89 -11.14
C PRO A 93 12.58 -19.38 -9.83
N LEU A 94 13.04 -18.92 -8.67
CA LEU A 94 12.42 -19.26 -7.39
C LEU A 94 10.98 -18.72 -7.32
N LEU A 95 10.78 -17.44 -7.64
CA LEU A 95 9.44 -16.83 -7.60
C LEU A 95 8.46 -17.54 -8.53
N ARG A 96 8.88 -17.86 -9.76
CA ARG A 96 8.05 -18.61 -10.72
C ARG A 96 7.66 -20.00 -10.21
N LYS A 97 8.55 -20.67 -9.47
CA LYS A 97 8.26 -21.96 -8.83
C LYS A 97 7.24 -21.86 -7.69
N LEU A 98 6.94 -20.66 -7.19
CA LEU A 98 5.98 -20.43 -6.11
C LEU A 98 4.60 -20.02 -6.63
N LEU A 99 4.51 -19.26 -7.72
CA LEU A 99 3.23 -18.69 -8.19
C LEU A 99 2.12 -19.72 -8.40
N TYR A 100 2.37 -20.76 -9.20
CA TYR A 100 1.36 -21.79 -9.46
C TYR A 100 1.02 -22.61 -8.20
N PRO A 101 1.99 -23.09 -7.40
CA PRO A 101 1.69 -23.75 -6.13
C PRO A 101 0.86 -22.91 -5.15
N ILE A 102 1.04 -21.59 -5.10
CA ILE A 102 0.22 -20.71 -4.26
C ILE A 102 -1.25 -20.74 -4.72
N ILE A 103 -1.49 -20.63 -6.03
CA ILE A 103 -2.84 -20.70 -6.61
C ILE A 103 -3.47 -22.05 -6.34
N ASP A 104 -2.72 -23.13 -6.59
CA ASP A 104 -3.21 -24.48 -6.40
C ASP A 104 -3.56 -24.73 -4.92
N LEU A 105 -2.70 -24.30 -3.99
CA LEU A 105 -2.97 -24.41 -2.55
C LEU A 105 -4.22 -23.63 -2.14
N ALA A 106 -4.38 -22.39 -2.61
CA ALA A 106 -5.56 -21.57 -2.32
C ALA A 106 -6.85 -22.25 -2.81
N ARG A 107 -6.84 -22.84 -4.01
CA ARG A 107 -7.98 -23.59 -4.55
C ARG A 107 -8.28 -24.85 -3.75
N ARG A 108 -7.27 -25.64 -3.38
CA ARG A 108 -7.47 -26.83 -2.55
C ARG A 108 -8.06 -26.48 -1.18
N LEU A 109 -7.63 -25.37 -0.58
CA LEU A 109 -8.20 -24.84 0.67
C LEU A 109 -9.68 -24.48 0.55
N GLN A 110 -10.07 -23.85 -0.56
CA GLN A 110 -11.48 -23.55 -0.85
C GLN A 110 -12.31 -24.83 -0.97
N GLU A 111 -11.81 -25.82 -1.74
CA GLU A 111 -12.47 -27.12 -1.89
C GLU A 111 -12.59 -27.87 -0.56
N HIS A 112 -11.55 -27.85 0.26
CA HIS A 112 -11.51 -28.52 1.56
C HIS A 112 -12.48 -27.88 2.56
N SER A 113 -12.47 -26.56 2.65
CA SER A 113 -13.27 -25.83 3.64
C SER A 113 -14.71 -25.58 3.22
N GLY A 114 -15.05 -25.76 1.95
CA GLY A 114 -16.36 -25.38 1.39
C GLY A 114 -16.61 -23.86 1.40
N ALA A 115 -15.60 -23.06 1.73
CA ALA A 115 -15.67 -21.60 1.82
C ALA A 115 -14.96 -20.94 0.63
N ARG A 116 -15.38 -19.72 0.26
CA ARG A 116 -14.86 -19.03 -0.92
C ARG A 116 -13.40 -18.58 -0.78
N LEU A 117 -12.89 -18.28 0.42
CA LEU A 117 -11.52 -17.78 0.69
C LEU A 117 -10.95 -16.87 -0.42
N PRO A 118 -11.53 -15.67 -0.64
CA PRO A 118 -11.25 -14.86 -1.82
C PRO A 118 -9.86 -14.21 -1.85
N CYS A 119 -9.10 -14.26 -0.75
CA CYS A 119 -7.84 -13.52 -0.63
C CYS A 119 -6.60 -14.41 -0.68
N ILE A 120 -5.53 -13.87 -1.27
CA ILE A 120 -4.16 -14.35 -1.08
C ILE A 120 -3.37 -13.20 -0.45
N TYR A 121 -2.83 -13.44 0.75
CA TYR A 121 -1.98 -12.51 1.47
C TYR A 121 -0.52 -12.86 1.25
N LEU A 122 0.27 -11.94 0.72
CA LEU A 122 1.73 -12.07 0.68
C LEU A 122 2.31 -11.18 1.77
N ILE A 123 3.03 -11.77 2.73
CA ILE A 123 3.51 -11.04 3.91
C ILE A 123 5.02 -11.15 4.07
N GLY A 124 5.68 -10.07 4.50
CA GLY A 124 7.14 -10.04 4.68
C GLY A 124 7.69 -8.68 5.12
N SER A 125 9.01 -8.52 5.13
CA SER A 125 9.64 -7.25 5.54
C SER A 125 9.39 -6.11 4.54
N ARG A 126 9.90 -6.26 3.31
CA ARG A 126 9.61 -5.42 2.12
C ARG A 126 9.93 -6.26 0.89
N PHE A 127 9.14 -6.15 -0.16
CA PHE A 127 9.39 -6.84 -1.42
C PHE A 127 9.89 -5.85 -2.47
N PRO A 128 10.92 -6.22 -3.26
CA PRO A 128 11.29 -5.48 -4.45
C PRO A 128 10.13 -5.40 -5.45
N ASP A 129 10.04 -4.31 -6.21
CA ASP A 129 8.98 -4.10 -7.19
C ASP A 129 9.02 -5.13 -8.31
N VAL A 130 10.22 -5.64 -8.61
CA VAL A 130 10.41 -6.77 -9.53
C VAL A 130 9.62 -7.99 -9.07
N PHE A 131 9.53 -8.24 -7.75
CA PHE A 131 8.79 -9.39 -7.20
C PHE A 131 7.31 -9.11 -7.23
N LEU A 132 6.90 -7.91 -6.82
CA LEU A 132 5.50 -7.47 -6.87
C LEU A 132 4.93 -7.60 -8.28
N ARG A 133 5.68 -7.25 -9.32
CA ARG A 133 5.28 -7.46 -10.72
C ARG A 133 5.07 -8.94 -11.08
N LYS A 134 5.80 -9.87 -10.46
CA LYS A 134 5.56 -11.31 -10.66
C LYS A 134 4.36 -11.79 -9.87
N PHE A 135 4.20 -11.32 -8.64
CA PHE A 135 3.05 -11.67 -7.81
C PHE A 135 1.74 -11.07 -8.33
N ALA A 136 1.77 -9.92 -9.02
CA ALA A 136 0.61 -9.34 -9.70
C ALA A 136 -0.02 -10.27 -10.75
N LEU A 137 0.71 -11.28 -11.24
CA LEU A 137 0.14 -12.32 -12.10
C LEU A 137 -0.91 -13.18 -11.36
N LEU A 138 -0.83 -13.28 -10.03
CA LEU A 138 -1.83 -13.97 -9.22
C LEU A 138 -3.17 -13.25 -9.27
N ASP A 139 -3.18 -11.92 -9.37
CA ASP A 139 -4.40 -11.09 -9.41
C ASP A 139 -5.27 -11.36 -10.65
N GLN A 140 -4.72 -12.04 -11.67
CA GLN A 140 -5.48 -12.50 -12.84
C GLN A 140 -6.40 -13.69 -12.53
N VAL A 141 -6.15 -14.42 -11.44
CA VAL A 141 -6.84 -15.67 -11.10
C VAL A 141 -7.35 -15.74 -9.67
N THR A 142 -6.82 -14.94 -8.75
CA THR A 142 -7.40 -14.74 -7.41
C THR A 142 -8.33 -13.52 -7.42
N PRO A 143 -9.48 -13.54 -6.72
CA PRO A 143 -10.30 -12.35 -6.57
C PRO A 143 -9.54 -11.16 -5.96
N HIS A 144 -8.65 -11.44 -5.00
CA HIS A 144 -7.96 -10.44 -4.22
C HIS A 144 -6.53 -10.87 -3.89
N LEU A 145 -5.53 -10.13 -4.37
CA LEU A 145 -4.15 -10.19 -3.90
C LEU A 145 -3.87 -9.04 -2.92
N VAL A 146 -3.40 -9.35 -1.72
CA VAL A 146 -3.09 -8.35 -0.67
C VAL A 146 -1.64 -8.52 -0.23
N VAL A 147 -0.81 -7.53 -0.52
CA VAL A 147 0.61 -7.55 -0.11
C VAL A 147 0.77 -6.70 1.14
N LEU A 148 1.26 -7.30 2.23
CA LEU A 148 1.46 -6.62 3.51
C LEU A 148 2.94 -6.67 3.89
N THR A 149 3.53 -5.50 4.04
CA THR A 149 4.94 -5.34 4.38
C THR A 149 5.08 -4.67 5.74
N GLN A 150 6.19 -4.95 6.42
CA GLN A 150 6.47 -4.41 7.75
C GLN A 150 6.49 -2.87 7.75
N ASP A 151 7.07 -2.27 6.73
CA ASP A 151 7.18 -0.81 6.58
C ASP A 151 5.82 -0.12 6.41
N LEU A 152 4.89 -0.72 5.66
CA LEU A 152 3.52 -0.23 5.54
C LEU A 152 2.80 -0.26 6.90
N ILE A 153 2.99 -1.32 7.69
CA ILE A 153 2.39 -1.46 9.02
C ILE A 153 2.98 -0.45 10.01
N GLN A 154 4.28 -0.19 9.94
CA GLN A 154 4.91 0.84 10.76
C GLN A 154 4.31 2.23 10.51
N LYS A 155 3.76 2.48 9.32
CA LYS A 155 3.06 3.72 8.98
C LYS A 155 1.60 3.78 9.41
N ALA A 156 0.99 2.66 9.80
CA ALA A 156 -0.40 2.58 10.26
C ALA A 156 -0.68 3.33 11.57
N HIS A 157 0.37 3.61 12.32
CA HIS A 157 0.28 4.13 13.68
C HIS A 157 1.09 5.41 13.89
N THR A 158 1.47 6.09 12.81
CA THR A 158 2.20 7.36 12.91
C THR A 158 1.27 8.51 13.24
N GLN A 159 1.60 9.24 14.29
CA GLN A 159 0.95 10.52 14.59
C GLN A 159 1.42 11.58 13.59
N PRO A 160 0.62 12.63 13.34
CA PRO A 160 1.06 13.81 12.60
C PRO A 160 2.42 14.30 13.10
N PRO A 161 3.34 14.70 12.19
CA PRO A 161 4.62 15.25 12.62
C PRO A 161 4.41 16.59 13.33
N ALA A 162 5.26 16.89 14.31
CA ALA A 162 5.26 18.21 14.95
C ALA A 162 5.73 19.28 13.95
N ALA A 163 5.07 20.43 13.93
CA ALA A 163 5.49 21.55 13.09
C ALA A 163 6.85 22.09 13.56
N PRO A 164 7.86 22.20 12.67
CA PRO A 164 9.15 22.77 13.05
C PRO A 164 9.00 24.27 13.31
N VAL A 165 9.68 24.76 14.35
CA VAL A 165 9.54 26.14 14.83
C VAL A 165 10.22 27.17 13.91
N ARG A 166 11.10 26.75 12.99
CA ARG A 166 12.06 27.67 12.32
C ARG A 166 12.34 27.44 10.83
N VAL A 167 11.59 26.61 10.12
CA VAL A 167 11.89 26.34 8.70
C VAL A 167 10.67 26.60 7.83
N ASP A 168 10.77 27.60 6.96
CA ASP A 168 9.84 27.79 5.84
C ASP A 168 10.23 26.80 4.75
N ASN A 169 9.69 25.59 4.85
CA ASN A 169 9.90 24.54 3.86
C ASN A 169 8.66 23.66 3.72
N GLU A 170 8.71 22.77 2.73
CA GLU A 170 7.74 21.72 2.45
C GLU A 170 7.33 20.92 3.69
N TYR A 171 8.27 20.68 4.62
CA TYR A 171 8.00 19.97 5.87
C TYR A 171 7.04 20.73 6.80
N ARG A 172 7.17 22.06 6.90
CA ARG A 172 6.22 22.88 7.68
C ARG A 172 4.81 22.83 7.08
N ALA A 173 4.72 22.88 5.75
CA ALA A 173 3.46 22.74 5.03
C ALA A 173 2.82 21.37 5.26
N GLN A 174 3.61 20.30 5.14
CA GLN A 174 3.17 18.93 5.38
C GLN A 174 2.68 18.75 6.83
N ALA A 175 3.43 19.23 7.82
CA ALA A 175 3.05 19.15 9.23
C ALA A 175 1.74 19.92 9.52
N ALA A 176 1.58 21.12 8.95
CA ALA A 176 0.34 21.90 9.10
C ALA A 176 -0.86 21.18 8.46
N LEU A 177 -0.68 20.59 7.26
CA LEU A 177 -1.73 19.82 6.60
C LEU A 177 -2.09 18.55 7.38
N CYS A 178 -1.10 17.82 7.90
CA CYS A 178 -1.35 16.67 8.76
C CYS A 178 -2.12 17.05 10.04
N ALA A 179 -1.76 18.17 10.68
CA ALA A 179 -2.44 18.66 11.87
C ALA A 179 -3.91 19.02 11.58
N GLU A 180 -4.18 19.69 10.46
CA GLU A 180 -5.55 20.04 10.04
C GLU A 180 -6.37 18.78 9.73
N LEU A 181 -5.80 17.84 8.98
CA LEU A 181 -6.43 16.54 8.67
C LEU A 181 -6.72 15.70 9.92
N ALA A 182 -5.87 15.81 10.95
CA ALA A 182 -6.01 15.08 12.21
C ALA A 182 -6.91 15.80 13.24
N SER A 183 -7.29 17.05 12.97
CA SER A 183 -8.20 17.80 13.82
C SER A 183 -9.59 17.12 13.91
N PRO A 184 -10.38 17.38 14.96
CA PRO A 184 -11.74 16.85 15.05
C PRO A 184 -12.63 17.24 13.87
N SER A 185 -12.44 18.45 13.31
CA SER A 185 -13.10 18.90 12.09
C SER A 185 -12.59 18.18 10.84
N GLY A 186 -11.31 17.77 10.81
CA GLY A 186 -10.64 17.32 9.60
C GLY A 186 -10.52 18.46 8.58
N LEU A 187 -9.90 18.16 7.43
CA LEU A 187 -9.80 19.13 6.34
C LEU A 187 -11.08 19.11 5.50
N VAL A 188 -11.69 20.27 5.31
CA VAL A 188 -12.83 20.43 4.39
C VAL A 188 -12.32 21.05 3.10
N LEU A 189 -12.40 20.28 2.00
CA LEU A 189 -12.14 20.78 0.66
C LEU A 189 -13.46 21.13 -0.01
N ALA A 190 -13.66 22.41 -0.32
CA ALA A 190 -14.79 22.86 -1.14
C ALA A 190 -14.37 22.89 -2.61
N SER A 191 -15.18 22.25 -3.47
CA SER A 191 -15.02 22.38 -4.92
C SER A 191 -15.54 23.73 -5.40
N PRO A 192 -15.10 24.22 -6.56
CA PRO A 192 -15.64 25.44 -7.17
C PRO A 192 -17.17 25.38 -7.37
N GLU A 193 -17.73 24.19 -7.57
CA GLU A 193 -19.16 23.94 -7.74
C GLU A 193 -19.94 23.80 -6.41
N GLY A 194 -19.27 24.00 -5.27
CA GLY A 194 -19.88 24.02 -3.93
C GLY A 194 -20.02 22.65 -3.25
N ALA A 195 -19.52 21.57 -3.86
CA ALA A 195 -19.47 20.26 -3.19
C ALA A 195 -18.34 20.25 -2.15
N THR A 196 -18.61 19.77 -0.94
CA THR A 196 -17.59 19.68 0.11
C THR A 196 -17.18 18.25 0.36
N THR A 197 -15.88 18.01 0.47
CA THR A 197 -15.31 16.73 0.90
C THR A 197 -14.62 16.90 2.25
N ARG A 198 -14.96 16.06 3.22
CA ARG A 198 -14.33 16.08 4.55
C ARG A 198 -13.29 14.96 4.65
N LEU A 199 -12.03 15.34 4.71
CA LEU A 199 -10.90 14.43 4.76
C LEU A 199 -10.36 14.29 6.17
N ARG A 200 -9.99 13.06 6.53
CA ARG A 200 -9.32 12.74 7.80
C ARG A 200 -7.95 12.15 7.54
N TYR A 201 -7.01 12.48 8.42
CA TYR A 201 -5.65 11.95 8.39
C TYR A 201 -5.64 10.42 8.50
N LEU A 202 -4.84 9.76 7.66
CA LEU A 202 -4.48 8.35 7.82
C LEU A 202 -2.99 8.18 8.12
N SER A 203 -2.12 8.74 7.28
CA SER A 203 -0.67 8.60 7.44
C SER A 203 0.09 9.66 6.63
N HIS A 204 1.41 9.70 6.79
CA HIS A 204 2.33 10.55 6.03
C HIS A 204 3.63 9.80 5.75
N GLU A 205 4.34 10.22 4.70
CA GLU A 205 5.59 9.59 4.24
C GLU A 205 5.42 8.09 4.01
N VAL A 206 4.31 7.71 3.37
CA VAL A 206 3.92 6.30 3.17
C VAL A 206 4.84 5.69 2.12
N PRO A 207 5.55 4.59 2.41
CA PRO A 207 6.46 4.00 1.44
C PRO A 207 5.69 3.44 0.25
N CYS A 208 6.07 3.88 -0.94
CA CYS A 208 5.48 3.50 -2.22
C CYS A 208 6.41 2.51 -2.96
N TRP A 209 6.64 2.74 -4.26
CA TRP A 209 7.52 1.95 -5.11
C TRP A 209 8.96 1.89 -4.58
N GLU A 210 9.68 0.86 -5.01
CA GLU A 210 11.14 0.80 -4.89
C GLU A 210 11.72 1.94 -5.73
N GLY A 211 12.19 2.99 -5.05
CA GLY A 211 12.91 4.09 -5.69
C GLY A 211 14.34 3.66 -6.05
N THR A 212 15.21 4.63 -6.31
CA THR A 212 16.59 4.34 -6.74
C THR A 212 17.46 3.85 -5.59
N LYS A 213 17.64 4.69 -4.56
CA LYS A 213 18.41 4.39 -3.34
C LYS A 213 17.50 4.19 -2.14
N GLU A 214 16.49 5.04 -2.03
CA GLU A 214 15.47 5.00 -0.99
C GLU A 214 14.11 4.73 -1.66
N PRO A 215 13.16 4.12 -0.95
CA PRO A 215 11.79 4.00 -1.47
C PRO A 215 11.18 5.38 -1.68
N GLU A 216 10.38 5.50 -2.75
CA GLU A 216 9.53 6.66 -2.96
C GLU A 216 8.51 6.77 -1.82
N ARG A 217 8.09 7.99 -1.49
CA ARG A 217 7.19 8.24 -0.36
C ARG A 217 6.06 9.17 -0.77
N LEU A 218 4.83 8.71 -0.56
CA LEU A 218 3.64 9.56 -0.65
C LEU A 218 3.62 10.50 0.56
N ASP A 219 3.57 11.81 0.30
CA ASP A 219 3.70 12.83 1.35
C ASP A 219 2.63 12.64 2.42
N ILE A 220 1.34 12.63 2.05
CA ILE A 220 0.23 12.47 2.98
C ILE A 220 -0.88 11.61 2.38
N LEU A 221 -1.40 10.71 3.20
CA LEU A 221 -2.56 9.89 2.89
C LEU A 221 -3.73 10.27 3.81
N ALA A 222 -4.88 10.51 3.21
CA ALA A 222 -6.14 10.81 3.90
C ALA A 222 -7.27 9.89 3.45
N VAL A 223 -8.37 9.91 4.20
CA VAL A 223 -9.61 9.21 3.88
C VAL A 223 -10.80 10.16 3.91
N ASP A 224 -11.69 10.01 2.94
CA ASP A 224 -12.98 10.68 2.90
C ASP A 224 -13.88 10.15 4.03
N GLY A 225 -14.41 11.08 4.84
CA GLY A 225 -15.32 10.78 5.94
C GLY A 225 -16.61 10.10 5.51
N ASP A 226 -17.09 10.39 4.30
CA ASP A 226 -18.41 9.98 3.83
C ASP A 226 -18.32 8.69 3.01
N ASP A 227 -17.57 8.69 1.91
CA ASP A 227 -17.53 7.55 0.98
C ASP A 227 -16.35 6.60 1.19
N LYS A 228 -15.46 6.92 2.12
CA LYS A 228 -14.26 6.14 2.49
C LYS A 228 -13.28 5.92 1.33
N SER A 229 -13.29 6.77 0.31
CA SER A 229 -12.23 6.81 -0.70
C SER A 229 -10.94 7.35 -0.09
N LEU A 230 -9.81 6.91 -0.63
CA LEU A 230 -8.50 7.40 -0.20
C LEU A 230 -8.14 8.67 -0.99
N THR A 231 -7.42 9.59 -0.35
CA THR A 231 -6.91 10.79 -1.01
C THR A 231 -5.40 10.87 -0.77
N ALA A 232 -4.63 10.84 -1.85
CA ALA A 232 -3.20 11.09 -1.86
C ALA A 232 -2.96 12.60 -2.01
N PHE A 233 -2.10 13.15 -1.16
CA PHE A 233 -1.59 14.51 -1.31
C PHE A 233 -0.12 14.44 -1.68
N GLU A 234 0.25 15.20 -2.69
CA GLU A 234 1.65 15.54 -2.98
C GLU A 234 1.80 17.05 -2.93
N LEU A 235 2.87 17.52 -2.32
CA LEU A 235 3.09 18.93 -2.04
C LEU A 235 4.42 19.39 -2.64
N LYS A 236 4.46 20.66 -3.04
CA LYS A 236 5.72 21.37 -3.23
C LYS A 236 5.70 22.67 -2.46
N GLY A 237 6.70 22.86 -1.60
CA GLY A 237 6.80 24.04 -0.75
C GLY A 237 6.91 25.38 -1.53
N PRO A 238 6.80 26.52 -0.85
CA PRO A 238 6.82 27.85 -1.47
C PRO A 238 8.12 28.18 -2.21
N SER A 239 9.23 27.52 -1.85
CA SER A 239 10.54 27.69 -2.47
C SER A 239 10.76 26.80 -3.70
N ALA A 240 9.78 25.99 -4.10
CA ALA A 240 9.94 25.04 -5.19
C ALA A 240 10.19 25.76 -6.53
N GLY A 241 11.24 25.31 -7.23
CA GLY A 241 11.55 25.82 -8.56
C GLY A 241 10.55 25.30 -9.60
N ARG A 242 10.60 25.85 -10.80
CA ARG A 242 9.74 25.43 -11.92
C ARG A 242 9.82 23.93 -12.19
N VAL A 243 11.02 23.34 -12.16
CA VAL A 243 11.23 21.91 -12.43
C VAL A 243 10.58 21.04 -11.34
N ASP A 244 10.69 21.45 -10.07
CA ASP A 244 10.10 20.71 -8.95
C ASP A 244 8.57 20.73 -9.02
N VAL A 245 8.01 21.90 -9.38
CA VAL A 245 6.58 22.05 -9.64
C VAL A 245 6.19 21.21 -10.85
N GLU A 246 6.91 21.24 -11.97
CA GLU A 246 6.58 20.43 -13.15
C GLU A 246 6.62 18.92 -12.84
N ASN A 247 7.56 18.47 -12.00
CA ASN A 247 7.70 17.07 -11.60
C ASN A 247 6.60 16.62 -10.62
N LEU A 248 6.00 17.53 -9.85
CA LEU A 248 4.93 17.23 -8.89
C LEU A 248 3.77 16.46 -9.53
N PHE A 249 3.42 16.79 -10.78
CA PHE A 249 2.34 16.09 -11.47
C PHE A 249 2.70 14.62 -11.73
N LEU A 250 3.91 14.35 -12.21
CA LEU A 250 4.36 13.00 -12.53
C LEU A 250 4.51 12.15 -11.25
N GLN A 251 5.10 12.74 -10.21
CA GLN A 251 5.21 12.13 -8.88
C GLN A 251 3.83 11.76 -8.32
N GLY A 252 2.85 12.68 -8.40
CA GLY A 252 1.50 12.41 -7.93
C GLY A 252 0.76 11.34 -8.71
N ILE A 253 0.93 11.26 -10.04
CA ILE A 253 0.38 10.16 -10.84
C ILE A 253 1.02 8.83 -10.45
N GLU A 254 2.33 8.79 -10.24
CA GLU A 254 3.03 7.59 -9.82
C GLU A 254 2.54 7.07 -8.46
N HIS A 255 2.40 7.95 -7.47
CA HIS A 255 1.87 7.60 -6.15
C HIS A 255 0.39 7.24 -6.17
N LEU A 256 -0.42 7.91 -7.00
CA LEU A 256 -1.82 7.53 -7.20
C LEU A 256 -1.94 6.12 -7.80
N ASN A 257 -1.10 5.79 -8.78
CA ASN A 257 -1.08 4.45 -9.38
C ASN A 257 -0.64 3.39 -8.37
N TRP A 258 0.39 3.68 -7.55
CA TRP A 258 0.78 2.81 -6.45
C TRP A 258 -0.38 2.59 -5.47
N LEU A 259 -1.04 3.68 -5.07
CA LEU A 259 -2.15 3.64 -4.12
C LEU A 259 -3.32 2.83 -4.66
N GLU A 260 -3.66 2.98 -5.95
CA GLU A 260 -4.71 2.16 -6.57
C GLU A 260 -4.35 0.67 -6.58
N ALA A 261 -3.10 0.32 -6.91
CA ALA A 261 -2.62 -1.07 -6.91
C ALA A 261 -2.58 -1.68 -5.50
N ASN A 262 -2.33 -0.87 -4.47
CA ASN A 262 -2.13 -1.33 -3.09
C ASN A 262 -3.30 -0.96 -2.15
N LYS A 263 -4.39 -0.41 -2.67
CA LYS A 263 -5.52 0.14 -1.88
C LYS A 263 -6.09 -0.84 -0.88
N MET A 264 -6.13 -2.14 -1.23
CA MET A 264 -6.61 -3.19 -0.34
C MET A 264 -5.71 -3.35 0.89
N ALA A 265 -4.40 -3.40 0.68
CA ALA A 265 -3.41 -3.48 1.74
C ALA A 265 -3.46 -2.23 2.62
N VAL A 266 -3.46 -1.05 2.00
CA VAL A 266 -3.54 0.25 2.70
C VAL A 266 -4.81 0.33 3.55
N LYS A 267 -5.98 -0.02 3.02
CA LYS A 267 -7.23 0.00 3.79
C LYS A 267 -7.22 -1.02 4.93
N LEU A 268 -6.70 -2.22 4.68
CA LEU A 268 -6.61 -3.24 5.72
C LEU A 268 -5.74 -2.76 6.88
N VAL A 269 -4.58 -2.19 6.57
CA VAL A 269 -3.60 -1.75 7.57
C VAL A 269 -4.04 -0.49 8.31
N MET A 270 -4.62 0.48 7.61
CA MET A 270 -4.89 1.82 8.13
C MET A 270 -6.31 1.98 8.69
N ASP A 271 -7.30 1.28 8.15
CA ASP A 271 -8.71 1.37 8.56
C ASP A 271 -9.26 0.08 9.21
N GLY A 272 -8.58 -1.05 8.96
CA GLY A 272 -9.01 -2.38 9.38
C GLY A 272 -10.03 -3.03 8.42
N PRO A 273 -10.26 -4.34 8.53
CA PRO A 273 -11.32 -5.00 7.78
C PRO A 273 -12.69 -4.57 8.34
N ARG A 274 -13.56 -4.05 7.48
CA ARG A 274 -14.93 -3.64 7.84
C ARG A 274 -15.96 -4.28 6.91
N GLY A 275 -17.12 -4.63 7.47
CA GLY A 275 -18.27 -5.12 6.70
C GLY A 275 -18.07 -6.50 6.07
N THR A 276 -19.02 -6.90 5.21
CA THR A 276 -19.04 -8.19 4.48
C THR A 276 -18.41 -8.09 3.09
N ARG A 277 -17.80 -6.94 2.75
CA ARG A 277 -17.21 -6.67 1.43
C ARG A 277 -15.99 -5.77 1.60
N ILE A 278 -14.96 -6.03 0.79
CA ILE A 278 -13.81 -5.15 0.67
C ILE A 278 -14.19 -3.98 -0.24
N ASN A 279 -14.33 -2.77 0.31
CA ASN A 279 -14.70 -1.59 -0.49
C ASN A 279 -13.47 -0.93 -1.13
N THR A 280 -13.06 -1.42 -2.29
CA THR A 280 -12.05 -0.80 -3.16
C THR A 280 -12.60 -0.24 -4.46
N ARG A 281 -13.93 -0.23 -4.64
CA ARG A 281 -14.57 0.26 -5.87
C ARG A 281 -14.36 1.75 -6.08
N LYS A 282 -14.35 2.53 -4.99
CA LYS A 282 -14.08 3.97 -5.05
C LYS A 282 -12.61 4.19 -5.40
N ARG A 283 -12.36 4.94 -6.48
CA ARG A 283 -11.02 5.36 -6.88
C ARG A 283 -10.46 6.33 -5.84
N ALA A 284 -9.14 6.26 -5.64
CA ALA A 284 -8.41 7.24 -4.89
C ALA A 284 -8.40 8.57 -5.65
N ARG A 285 -8.32 9.66 -4.89
CA ARG A 285 -8.17 11.02 -5.42
C ARG A 285 -6.72 11.46 -5.25
N LEU A 286 -6.27 12.33 -6.12
CA LEU A 286 -4.98 13.00 -6.02
C LEU A 286 -5.22 14.49 -5.81
N VAL A 287 -4.57 15.06 -4.79
CA VAL A 287 -4.53 16.50 -4.55
C VAL A 287 -3.08 16.94 -4.67
N LEU A 288 -2.80 17.81 -5.63
CA LEU A 288 -1.49 18.40 -5.85
C LEU A 288 -1.48 19.80 -5.20
N GLY A 289 -0.74 19.93 -4.10
CA GLY A 289 -0.64 21.14 -3.30
C GLY A 289 0.49 22.05 -3.78
N LEU A 290 0.13 23.29 -4.09
CA LEU A 290 1.02 24.32 -4.60
C LEU A 290 0.97 25.53 -3.68
N PHE A 291 2.13 26.09 -3.35
CA PHE A 291 2.24 27.32 -2.56
C PHE A 291 2.36 28.58 -3.43
N GLN A 292 1.85 28.50 -4.65
CA GLN A 292 1.83 29.57 -5.64
C GLN A 292 0.38 29.77 -6.10
N ASP A 293 0.04 31.02 -6.43
CA ASP A 293 -1.31 31.37 -6.90
C ASP A 293 -1.56 30.97 -8.37
N HIS A 294 -0.56 30.38 -9.03
CA HIS A 294 -0.63 30.01 -10.44
C HIS A 294 -0.30 28.52 -10.65
N VAL A 295 -1.21 27.82 -11.35
CA VAL A 295 -0.99 26.48 -11.89
C VAL A 295 -0.51 26.63 -13.33
N SER A 296 0.62 26.00 -13.67
CA SER A 296 1.14 25.99 -15.03
C SER A 296 0.07 25.48 -16.02
N PRO A 297 -0.15 26.12 -17.18
CA PRO A 297 -1.08 25.60 -18.20
C PRO A 297 -0.78 24.16 -18.63
N LEU A 298 0.48 23.73 -18.53
CA LEU A 298 0.89 22.36 -18.81
C LEU A 298 0.22 21.35 -17.85
N PHE A 299 -0.02 21.71 -16.58
CA PHE A 299 -0.71 20.85 -15.62
C PHE A 299 -2.15 20.57 -16.04
N GLU A 300 -2.82 21.58 -16.59
CA GLU A 300 -4.18 21.44 -17.10
C GLU A 300 -4.25 20.57 -18.35
N GLU A 301 -3.23 20.66 -19.22
CA GLU A 301 -3.07 19.74 -20.34
C GLU A 301 -2.81 18.30 -19.87
N LEU A 302 -1.88 18.11 -18.93
CA LEU A 302 -1.54 16.80 -18.38
C LEU A 302 -2.72 16.17 -17.64
N ARG A 303 -3.49 16.95 -16.86
CA ARG A 303 -4.72 16.50 -16.19
C ARG A 303 -5.72 15.98 -17.22
N ARG A 304 -6.03 16.78 -18.24
CA ARG A 304 -6.96 16.40 -19.31
C ARG A 304 -6.52 15.11 -20.00
N GLU A 305 -5.23 14.96 -20.29
CA GLU A 305 -4.69 13.76 -20.91
C GLU A 305 -4.74 12.52 -20.00
N ALA A 306 -4.40 12.68 -18.72
CA ALA A 306 -4.48 11.61 -17.72
C ALA A 306 -5.92 11.13 -17.52
N GLU A 307 -6.86 12.07 -17.35
CA GLU A 307 -8.29 11.78 -17.20
C GLU A 307 -8.92 11.23 -18.49
N ARG A 308 -8.43 11.62 -19.66
CA ARG A 308 -8.85 11.00 -20.93
C ARG A 308 -8.46 9.53 -21.02
N LYS A 309 -7.23 9.19 -20.58
CA LYS A 309 -6.76 7.79 -20.52
C LYS A 309 -7.47 6.98 -19.43
N GLN A 310 -7.84 7.63 -18.33
CA GLN A 310 -8.51 7.02 -17.19
C GLN A 310 -9.66 7.91 -16.72
N THR A 311 -10.85 7.72 -17.29
CA THR A 311 -12.04 8.59 -17.10
C THR A 311 -12.54 8.73 -15.66
N HIS A 312 -12.10 7.84 -14.77
CA HIS A 312 -12.47 7.84 -13.36
C HIS A 312 -11.38 8.40 -12.43
N LEU A 313 -10.26 8.84 -13.00
CA LEU A 313 -9.20 9.53 -12.27
C LEU A 313 -9.72 10.90 -11.81
N ARG A 314 -9.25 11.35 -10.65
CA ARG A 314 -9.67 12.61 -10.02
C ARG A 314 -8.42 13.31 -9.52
N ILE A 315 -7.96 14.32 -10.26
CA ILE A 315 -6.84 15.17 -9.89
C ILE A 315 -7.36 16.56 -9.57
N HIS A 316 -7.05 17.02 -8.37
CA HIS A 316 -7.33 18.37 -7.94
C HIS A 316 -6.02 19.12 -7.74
N PHE A 317 -5.98 20.35 -8.22
CA PHE A 317 -4.94 21.30 -7.84
C PHE A 317 -5.43 22.08 -6.63
N ALA A 318 -4.54 22.31 -5.66
CA ALA A 318 -4.87 23.07 -4.47
C ALA A 318 -3.82 24.16 -4.25
N SER A 319 -4.28 25.40 -4.17
CA SER A 319 -3.47 26.50 -3.64
C SER A 319 -3.43 26.39 -2.12
N MET A 320 -2.23 26.50 -1.56
CA MET A 320 -1.95 26.37 -0.14
C MET A 320 -1.17 27.57 0.36
N ALA A 321 -1.47 28.02 1.58
CA ALA A 321 -0.68 29.01 2.29
C ALA A 321 -0.66 28.70 3.78
N VAL A 322 0.48 28.90 4.43
CA VAL A 322 0.59 28.84 5.89
C VAL A 322 0.66 30.26 6.42
N GLY A 323 -0.35 30.66 7.19
CA GLY A 323 -0.40 31.96 7.84
C GLY A 323 0.70 32.15 8.89
N ALA A 324 0.92 33.40 9.30
CA ALA A 324 1.88 33.74 10.36
C ALA A 324 1.54 33.08 11.71
N ASP A 325 0.27 32.78 11.94
CA ASP A 325 -0.25 32.02 13.08
C ASP A 325 -0.06 30.51 12.96
N GLY A 326 0.56 30.04 11.87
CA GLY A 326 0.79 28.64 11.57
C GLY A 326 -0.43 27.90 11.00
N ARG A 327 -1.55 28.58 10.76
CA ARG A 327 -2.74 27.94 10.18
C ARG A 327 -2.57 27.74 8.68
N LEU A 328 -2.97 26.57 8.20
CA LEU A 328 -3.01 26.26 6.78
C LEU A 328 -4.33 26.72 6.17
N SER A 329 -4.27 27.44 5.05
CA SER A 329 -5.39 27.62 4.14
C SER A 329 -5.20 26.73 2.92
N VAL A 330 -6.23 25.97 2.54
CA VAL A 330 -6.24 25.15 1.34
C VAL A 330 -7.46 25.50 0.50
N ARG A 331 -7.25 25.78 -0.79
CA ARG A 331 -8.32 26.09 -1.75
C ARG A 331 -8.12 25.29 -3.02
N LEU A 332 -9.14 24.52 -3.42
CA LEU A 332 -9.14 23.86 -4.73
C LEU A 332 -9.19 24.89 -5.86
N LEU A 333 -8.44 24.65 -6.93
CA LEU A 333 -8.31 25.52 -8.10
C LEU A 333 -9.14 25.00 -9.28
#